data_AF-A0A6B3EV33-F1
#
_entry.id   AF-A0A6B3EV33-F1
#
_cell.length_a   1.000
_cell.length_b   1.000
_cell.length_c   1.000
_cell.angle_alpha   90.00
_cell.angle_beta   90.00
_cell.angle_gamma   90.00
#
_symmetry.space_group_name_H-M   'P 1'
#
loop_
_entity.id
_entity.type
_entity.pdbx_description
1 polymer ?
#
loop_
_entity_poly.entity_id
_entity_poly.type
_entity_poly.pdbx_seq_one_letter_code
_entity_poly.pdbx_strand_id
1 'polypeptide(L)'
;DLDASVIAYGPQRDLVDACYFGKLSILGGAVKHSGDNLTGEGAGDDEVIVVDLGRIPQEVSGLVFTVNSFTGQKFTEVAKAYCRLVDAATNEELVRFDLTNAE
;
A
#
# COMPACT_ATOMS: atom_id res chain seq x y z
N ASP A 1 14.00 5.06 -0.72
CA ASP A 1 12.63 5.50 -0.45
C ASP A 1 11.67 4.67 -1.26
N LEU A 2 10.79 3.93 -0.59
CA LEU A 2 9.82 3.05 -1.21
C LEU A 2 8.42 3.51 -0.84
N ASP A 3 7.64 3.87 -1.85
CA ASP A 3 6.30 4.39 -1.66
C ASP A 3 5.27 3.31 -1.94
N ALA A 4 4.43 3.04 -0.95
CA ALA A 4 3.22 2.29 -1.10
C ALA A 4 2.10 3.19 -1.63
N SER A 5 1.26 2.64 -2.50
CA SER A 5 0.06 3.33 -2.98
C SER A 5 -1.03 2.31 -3.28
N VAL A 6 -2.28 2.76 -3.24
CA VAL A 6 -3.43 1.95 -3.60
C VAL A 6 -4.35 2.71 -4.54
N ILE A 7 -4.79 2.04 -5.59
CA ILE A 7 -5.71 2.57 -6.59
C ILE A 7 -7.01 1.77 -6.50
N ALA A 8 -8.12 2.49 -6.36
CA ALA A 8 -9.46 1.92 -6.37
C ALA A 8 -10.03 1.98 -7.79
N TYR A 9 -10.51 0.83 -8.27
CA TYR A 9 -11.08 0.67 -9.60
C TYR A 9 -12.54 0.25 -9.56
N GLY A 10 -13.32 0.82 -10.46
CA GLY A 10 -14.69 0.41 -10.74
C GLY A 10 -14.75 -0.84 -11.61
N PRO A 11 -15.96 -1.41 -11.78
CA PRO A 11 -16.15 -2.67 -12.52
C PRO A 11 -15.71 -2.59 -13.98
N GLN A 12 -15.61 -1.40 -14.56
CA GLN A 12 -15.13 -1.17 -15.92
C GLN A 12 -13.62 -0.86 -15.98
N ARG A 13 -12.89 -1.06 -14.88
CA ARG A 13 -11.46 -0.71 -14.71
C ARG A 13 -11.18 0.79 -14.83
N ASP A 14 -12.21 1.60 -14.66
CA ASP A 14 -12.11 3.03 -14.49
C ASP A 14 -11.55 3.36 -13.10
N LEU A 15 -10.67 4.36 -13.06
CA LEU A 15 -10.10 4.84 -11.80
C LEU A 15 -11.17 5.60 -11.02
N VAL A 16 -11.49 5.12 -9.82
CA VAL A 16 -12.43 5.75 -8.90
C VAL A 16 -11.70 6.74 -8.00
N ASP A 17 -10.63 6.29 -7.35
CA ASP A 17 -9.77 7.12 -6.52
C ASP A 17 -8.39 6.46 -6.30
N ALA A 18 -7.41 7.21 -5.78
CA ALA A 18 -6.09 6.70 -5.44
C ALA A 18 -5.56 7.33 -4.14
N CYS A 19 -4.97 6.50 -3.28
CA CYS A 19 -4.37 6.88 -2.01
C CYS A 19 -2.85 6.63 -2.06
N TYR A 20 -2.09 7.66 -1.68
CA TYR A 20 -0.63 7.73 -1.75
C TYR A 20 -0.15 8.81 -0.77
N PHE A 21 1.17 9.01 -0.63
CA PHE A 21 1.75 9.97 0.32
C PHE A 21 1.17 11.40 0.22
N GLY A 22 0.79 11.85 -0.98
CA GLY A 22 0.17 13.16 -1.22
C GLY A 22 -1.35 13.21 -0.99
N LYS A 23 -2.01 12.06 -0.86
CA LYS A 23 -3.45 11.93 -0.59
C LYS A 23 -3.69 10.75 0.38
N LEU A 24 -3.61 11.04 1.67
CA LEU A 24 -3.57 10.04 2.75
C LEU A 24 -4.90 9.33 3.05
N SER A 25 -6.01 9.77 2.44
CA SER A 25 -7.33 9.19 2.71
C SER A 25 -8.23 9.33 1.49
N ILE A 26 -8.92 8.24 1.13
CA ILE A 26 -9.89 8.19 0.02
C ILE A 26 -11.18 7.48 0.43
N LEU A 27 -12.20 7.51 -0.43
CA LEU A 27 -13.46 6.77 -0.26
C LEU A 27 -14.13 7.02 1.12
N GLY A 28 -14.19 8.28 1.54
CA GLY A 28 -14.75 8.65 2.85
C GLY A 28 -13.94 8.12 4.05
N GLY A 29 -12.66 7.80 3.84
CA GLY A 29 -11.77 7.25 4.87
C GLY A 29 -11.88 5.74 5.07
N ALA A 30 -12.44 5.02 4.10
CA ALA A 30 -12.37 3.55 4.05
C ALA A 30 -10.94 3.05 3.75
N VAL A 31 -10.13 3.87 3.07
CA VAL A 31 -8.72 3.58 2.81
C VAL A 31 -7.89 4.74 3.34
N LYS A 32 -6.86 4.43 4.13
CA LYS A 32 -5.98 5.42 4.76
C LYS A 32 -4.52 5.00 4.68
N HIS A 33 -3.67 5.93 4.28
CA HIS A 33 -2.21 5.81 4.34
C HIS A 33 -1.69 6.36 5.67
N SER A 34 -0.66 5.75 6.24
CA SER A 34 0.02 6.23 7.47
C SER A 34 0.76 7.55 7.30
N GLY A 35 0.91 8.03 6.07
CA GLY A 35 2.00 8.93 5.69
C GLY A 35 3.23 8.15 5.23
N ASP A 36 4.15 8.88 4.61
CA ASP A 36 5.38 8.37 4.03
C ASP A 36 6.51 8.41 5.07
N ASN A 37 7.32 7.34 5.09
CA ASN A 37 8.53 7.24 5.89
C ASN A 37 9.78 7.30 5.01
N LEU A 38 10.16 8.54 4.66
CA LEU A 38 11.33 8.92 3.87
C LEU A 38 12.67 8.31 4.33
N THR A 39 12.77 7.83 5.57
CA THR A 39 14.04 7.38 6.17
C THR A 39 14.20 5.87 6.21
N GLY A 40 13.08 5.13 6.25
CA GLY A 40 13.09 3.69 6.57
C GLY A 40 13.72 3.37 7.94
N GLU A 41 13.88 4.37 8.82
CA GLU A 41 14.38 4.16 10.17
C GLU A 41 13.23 3.70 11.06
N GLY A 42 13.35 2.49 11.61
CA GLY A 42 12.33 1.92 12.48
C GLY A 42 12.38 0.40 12.51
N ALA A 43 11.62 -0.19 13.43
CA ALA A 43 11.33 -1.61 13.41
C ALA A 43 9.88 -1.79 12.98
N GLY A 44 9.63 -2.63 11.97
CA GLY A 44 8.27 -2.94 11.50
C GLY A 44 8.07 -2.58 10.04
N ASP A 45 6.84 -2.20 9.70
CA ASP A 45 6.45 -1.71 8.38
C ASP A 45 6.66 -0.20 8.33
N ASP A 46 7.44 0.27 7.35
CA ASP A 46 7.78 1.70 7.20
C ASP A 46 6.55 2.54 6.78
N GLU A 47 5.70 1.96 5.93
CA GLU A 47 4.46 2.55 5.48
C GLU A 47 3.31 1.54 5.60
N VAL A 48 2.14 2.02 5.99
CA VAL A 48 0.96 1.19 6.20
C VAL A 48 -0.25 1.80 5.51
N ILE A 49 -0.94 1.01 4.71
CA ILE A 49 -2.24 1.33 4.14
C ILE A 49 -3.30 0.47 4.85
N VAL A 50 -4.19 1.12 5.58
CA VAL A 50 -5.31 0.48 6.27
C VAL A 50 -6.55 0.54 5.39
N VAL A 51 -7.21 -0.60 5.19
CA VAL A 51 -8.44 -0.73 4.40
C VAL A 51 -9.56 -1.32 5.25
N ASP A 52 -10.63 -0.56 5.39
CA ASP A 52 -11.91 -1.02 5.94
C ASP A 52 -12.82 -1.48 4.79
N LEU A 53 -12.76 -2.79 4.50
CA LEU A 53 -13.55 -3.42 3.44
C LEU A 53 -15.06 -3.24 3.62
N GLY A 54 -15.54 -3.10 4.87
CA GLY A 54 -16.96 -2.89 5.15
C GLY A 54 -17.47 -1.49 4.79
N ARG A 55 -16.56 -0.54 4.61
CA ARG A 55 -16.86 0.85 4.23
C ARG A 55 -16.51 1.16 2.78
N ILE A 56 -16.02 0.18 2.02
CA ILE A 56 -15.73 0.37 0.59
C ILE A 56 -17.06 0.57 -0.17
N PRO A 57 -17.19 1.66 -0.94
CA PRO A 57 -18.39 1.90 -1.75
C PRO A 57 -18.62 0.80 -2.79
N GLN A 58 -19.89 0.55 -3.15
CA GLN A 58 -20.25 -0.53 -4.08
C GLN A 58 -19.74 -0.31 -5.51
N GLU A 59 -19.49 0.94 -5.88
CA GLU A 59 -18.88 1.29 -7.16
C GLU A 59 -17.42 0.85 -7.27
N VAL A 60 -16.73 0.51 -6.18
CA VAL A 60 -15.37 -0.02 -6.19
C VAL A 60 -15.40 -1.55 -6.25
N SER A 61 -14.85 -2.10 -7.32
CA SER A 61 -14.76 -3.56 -7.56
C SER A 61 -13.38 -4.15 -7.30
N GLY A 62 -12.36 -3.31 -7.20
CA GLY A 62 -10.98 -3.77 -7.05
C GLY A 62 -10.08 -2.72 -6.43
N LEU A 63 -9.11 -3.18 -5.64
CA LEU A 63 -8.02 -2.39 -5.11
C LEU A 63 -6.72 -2.95 -5.65
N VAL A 64 -5.88 -2.09 -6.22
CA VAL A 64 -4.55 -2.46 -6.72
C VAL A 64 -3.52 -1.75 -5.87
N PHE A 65 -2.67 -2.53 -5.21
CA PHE A 65 -1.56 -2.03 -4.41
C PHE A 65 -0.29 -2.01 -5.25
N THR A 66 0.45 -0.91 -5.15
CA THR A 66 1.70 -0.72 -5.89
C THR A 66 2.77 -0.27 -4.91
N VAL A 67 3.99 -0.77 -5.10
CA VAL A 67 5.19 -0.28 -4.42
C VAL A 67 6.14 0.24 -5.47
N ASN A 68 6.62 1.47 -5.32
CA ASN A 68 7.54 2.10 -6.25
C ASN A 68 8.75 2.70 -5.52
N SER A 69 9.85 2.91 -6.24
CA SER A 69 11.06 3.56 -5.72
C SER A 69 11.10 4.99 -6.22
N PHE A 70 10.77 5.96 -5.36
CA PHE A 70 10.69 7.37 -5.75
C PHE A 70 12.05 7.98 -6.07
N THR A 71 13.09 7.52 -5.40
CA THR A 71 14.48 7.97 -5.61
C THR A 71 15.18 7.30 -6.81
N GLY A 72 14.50 6.42 -7.54
CA GLY A 72 15.05 5.72 -8.70
C GLY A 72 16.10 4.65 -8.38
N GLN A 73 16.28 4.33 -7.10
CA GLN A 73 17.13 3.23 -6.64
C GLN A 73 16.51 1.89 -7.01
N LYS A 74 17.33 0.89 -7.31
CA LYS A 74 16.82 -0.47 -7.57
C LYS A 74 16.32 -1.10 -6.27
N PHE A 75 15.29 -1.94 -6.35
CA PHE A 75 14.81 -2.70 -5.18
C PHE A 75 15.90 -3.60 -4.57
N THR A 76 16.85 -4.05 -5.38
CA THR A 76 18.02 -4.84 -4.95
C THR A 76 19.01 -4.06 -4.08
N GLU A 77 18.98 -2.72 -4.13
CA GLU A 77 19.82 -1.84 -3.31
C GLU A 77 19.14 -1.50 -1.97
N VAL A 78 17.84 -1.78 -1.84
CA VAL A 78 17.07 -1.59 -0.61
C VAL A 78 17.15 -2.86 0.24
N ALA A 79 17.94 -2.78 1.32
CA ALA A 79 18.13 -3.91 2.21
C ALA A 79 16.80 -4.30 2.90
N LYS A 80 16.43 -5.58 2.80
CA LYS A 80 15.23 -6.16 3.43
C LYS A 80 13.92 -5.48 3.01
N ALA A 81 13.81 -5.08 1.75
CA ALA A 81 12.56 -4.56 1.21
C ALA A 81 11.51 -5.69 1.11
N TYR A 82 10.37 -5.50 1.75
CA TYR A 82 9.22 -6.42 1.64
C TYR A 82 7.92 -5.63 1.64
N CYS A 83 6.87 -6.26 1.12
CA CYS A 83 5.49 -5.83 1.27
C CYS A 83 4.67 -6.99 1.82
N ARG A 84 3.72 -6.71 2.70
CA ARG A 84 2.87 -7.75 3.30
C ARG A 84 1.43 -7.29 3.44
N LEU A 85 0.55 -8.28 3.46
CA LEU A 85 -0.87 -8.13 3.76
C LEU A 85 -1.17 -8.83 5.08
N VAL A 86 -1.78 -8.10 6.01
CA VAL A 86 -2.10 -8.58 7.35
C VAL A 86 -3.59 -8.41 7.60
N ASP A 87 -4.22 -9.41 8.21
CA ASP A 87 -5.57 -9.28 8.74
C ASP A 87 -5.52 -8.44 10.02
N ALA A 88 -6.21 -7.30 10.03
CA ALA A 88 -6.17 -6.37 11.16
C ALA A 88 -6.86 -6.88 12.44
N ALA A 89 -7.77 -7.86 12.33
CA ALA A 89 -8.48 -8.42 13.47
C ALA A 89 -7.67 -9.52 14.17
N THR A 90 -6.95 -10.35 13.40
CA THR A 90 -6.17 -11.47 13.95
C THR A 90 -4.67 -11.19 14.04
N ASN A 91 -4.20 -10.14 13.35
CA ASN A 91 -2.78 -9.83 13.12
C ASN A 91 -2.04 -10.96 12.37
N GLU A 92 -2.78 -11.80 11.64
CA GLU A 92 -2.21 -12.86 10.82
C GLU A 92 -1.67 -12.28 9.51
N GLU A 93 -0.42 -12.62 9.19
CA GLU A 93 0.19 -12.28 7.92
C GLU A 93 -0.34 -13.23 6.84
N LEU A 94 -1.20 -12.69 5.97
CA LEU A 94 -1.87 -13.46 4.92
C LEU A 94 -0.94 -13.71 3.73
N VAL A 95 -0.16 -12.69 3.37
CA VAL A 95 0.76 -12.73 2.23
C VAL A 95 1.98 -11.85 2.52
N ARG A 96 3.15 -12.29 2.06
CA ARG A 96 4.38 -11.51 2.06
C ARG A 96 5.09 -11.64 0.72
N PHE A 97 5.59 -10.53 0.21
CA PHE A 97 6.42 -10.42 -0.98
C PHE A 97 7.74 -9.78 -0.60
N ASP A 98 8.84 -10.52 -0.73
CA ASP A 98 10.18 -9.96 -0.57
C ASP A 98 10.61 -9.31 -1.89
N LEU A 99 10.74 -7.97 -1.87
CA LEU A 99 11.02 -7.15 -3.05
C LEU A 99 12.51 -7.17 -3.43
N THR A 100 13.39 -7.45 -2.47
CA THR A 100 14.85 -7.49 -2.69
C THR A 100 15.26 -8.55 -3.73
N ASN A 101 14.47 -9.62 -3.91
CA ASN A 101 14.77 -10.72 -4.85
C ASN A 101 13.81 -10.77 -6.05
N ALA A 102 13.02 -9.72 -6.27
CA ALA A 102 11.95 -9.71 -7.28
C ALA A 102 12.42 -9.42 -8.72
N GLU A 103 13.74 -9.28 -8.95
CA GLU A 103 14.37 -9.02 -10.25
C GLU A 103 15.15 -10.23 -10.78
#